data_AF-A0A956FIJ4-F1
#
_entry.id   AF-A0A956FIJ4-F1
#
_cell.length_a   1.000
_cell.length_b   1.000
_cell.length_c   1.000
_cell.angle_alpha   90.00
_cell.angle_beta   90.00
_cell.angle_gamma   90.00
#
_symmetry.space_group_name_H-M   'P 1'
#
loop_
_entity.id
_entity.type
_entity.pdbx_description
1 polymer ?
#
loop_
_entity_poly.entity_id
_entity_poly.type
_entity_poly.pdbx_seq_one_letter_code
_entity_poly.pdbx_strand_id
1 'polypeptide(L)'
;MLAATVALSFVMAPLSAVQAAAQDSEIERLYVEGQDKYAAGDFSGAADAWTQLLDRLPEAQANRATRENVLLNVLQAHLDGYSRTRNDDGSKNIQHLRDAKGVLDDYFSGFKGAYGDNAAVSAAVQEKADELDRALEAAEKEAAAAAQPDPGPTDPDPGPTQPGKTGPDIIVLEAENDGGGLIVGGAVSAGLSLAGFGVLAAGSVIAVRAEDDFIAAQEAGDDVALASAEKSGNTGNALTITGAIVGPVLLITGGVLIGLGIKKRKDARAAREEQLRKTIGVVPTGGRGFGGLMIHGRF
;
A
#
# COMPACT_ATOMS: atom_id res chain seq x y z
N MET A 1 -55.92 -47.98 -25.10
CA MET A 1 -55.29 -47.56 -23.83
C MET A 1 -53.82 -47.40 -24.09
N LEU A 2 -53.31 -46.17 -24.12
CA LEU A 2 -51.90 -45.83 -24.32
C LEU A 2 -51.42 -45.18 -23.02
N ALA A 3 -50.50 -45.82 -22.31
CA ALA A 3 -49.89 -45.26 -21.10
C ALA A 3 -48.51 -44.72 -21.47
N ALA A 4 -48.35 -43.40 -21.45
CA ALA A 4 -47.09 -42.71 -21.68
C ALA A 4 -46.34 -42.55 -20.35
N THR A 5 -45.24 -43.28 -20.20
CA THR A 5 -44.35 -43.19 -19.05
C THR A 5 -43.34 -42.06 -19.30
N VAL A 6 -43.52 -40.92 -18.65
CA VAL A 6 -42.54 -39.83 -18.65
C VAL A 6 -41.47 -40.15 -17.60
N ALA A 7 -40.28 -40.54 -18.05
CA ALA A 7 -39.11 -40.70 -17.19
C ALA A 7 -38.49 -39.31 -16.95
N LEU A 8 -38.65 -38.79 -15.73
CA LEU A 8 -38.08 -37.53 -15.29
C LEU A 8 -36.63 -37.77 -14.84
N SER A 9 -35.67 -37.57 -15.74
CA SER A 9 -34.24 -37.62 -15.39
C SER A 9 -33.86 -36.33 -14.67
N PHE A 10 -33.81 -36.36 -13.34
CA PHE A 10 -33.19 -35.28 -12.56
C PHE A 10 -31.68 -35.31 -12.80
N VAL A 11 -31.17 -34.33 -13.55
CA VAL A 11 -29.74 -34.04 -13.63
C VAL A 11 -29.33 -33.46 -12.27
N MET A 12 -28.80 -34.30 -11.39
CA MET A 12 -28.04 -33.81 -10.24
C MET A 12 -26.75 -33.22 -10.77
N ALA A 13 -26.70 -31.89 -10.91
CA ALA A 13 -25.42 -31.22 -11.04
C ALA A 13 -24.57 -31.56 -9.79
N PRO A 14 -23.28 -31.88 -9.94
CA PRO A 14 -22.43 -32.19 -8.81
C PRO A 14 -22.35 -30.97 -7.88
N LEU A 15 -22.73 -31.15 -6.61
CA LEU A 15 -22.70 -30.09 -5.57
C LEU A 15 -21.35 -29.35 -5.51
N SER A 16 -20.26 -30.01 -5.88
CA SER A 16 -18.89 -29.47 -5.88
C SER A 16 -18.72 -28.23 -6.77
N ALA A 17 -19.45 -28.13 -7.89
CA ALA A 17 -19.31 -26.99 -8.80
C ALA A 17 -19.94 -25.71 -8.22
N VAL A 18 -21.04 -25.83 -7.48
CA VAL A 18 -21.71 -24.69 -6.83
C VAL A 18 -20.87 -24.18 -5.66
N GLN A 19 -20.22 -25.09 -4.92
CA GLN A 19 -19.38 -24.72 -3.78
C GLN A 19 -18.09 -24.01 -4.20
N ALA A 20 -17.45 -24.45 -5.29
CA ALA A 20 -16.27 -23.77 -5.84
C ALA A 20 -16.59 -22.32 -6.25
N ALA A 21 -17.68 -22.12 -7.02
CA ALA A 21 -18.08 -20.79 -7.46
C ALA A 21 -18.43 -19.82 -6.30
N ALA A 22 -18.98 -20.35 -5.21
CA ALA A 22 -19.26 -19.54 -4.01
C ALA A 22 -17.99 -19.15 -3.25
N GLN A 23 -16.97 -20.02 -3.23
CA GLN A 23 -15.66 -19.70 -2.63
C GLN A 23 -14.91 -18.64 -3.43
N ASP A 24 -14.95 -18.74 -4.76
CA ASP A 24 -14.28 -17.78 -5.65
C ASP A 24 -14.84 -16.35 -5.47
N SER A 25 -16.17 -16.22 -5.36
CA SER A 25 -16.80 -14.91 -5.17
C SER A 25 -16.52 -14.28 -3.79
N GLU A 26 -16.38 -15.10 -2.75
CA GLU A 26 -16.01 -14.63 -1.41
C GLU A 26 -14.54 -14.19 -1.34
N ILE A 27 -13.64 -14.92 -2.01
CA ILE A 27 -12.22 -14.57 -2.13
C ILE A 27 -12.05 -13.20 -2.80
N GLU A 28 -12.71 -12.99 -3.95
CA GLU A 28 -12.68 -11.72 -4.66
C GLU A 28 -13.27 -10.59 -3.81
N ARG A 29 -14.40 -10.84 -3.16
CA ARG A 29 -15.05 -9.87 -2.26
C ARG A 29 -14.12 -9.39 -1.15
N LEU A 30 -13.44 -10.31 -0.45
CA LEU A 30 -12.53 -9.95 0.64
C LEU A 30 -11.30 -9.20 0.14
N TYR A 31 -10.79 -9.57 -1.03
CA TYR A 31 -9.66 -8.87 -1.62
C TYR A 31 -10.01 -7.41 -1.95
N VAL A 32 -11.14 -7.18 -2.63
CA VAL A 32 -11.66 -5.84 -2.94
C VAL A 32 -12.02 -5.07 -1.67
N GLU A 33 -12.67 -5.71 -0.70
CA GLU A 33 -13.00 -5.09 0.59
C GLU A 33 -11.75 -4.59 1.31
N GLY A 34 -10.66 -5.38 1.34
CA GLY A 34 -9.39 -4.95 1.91
C GLY A 34 -8.77 -3.77 1.16
N GLN A 35 -8.83 -3.77 -0.19
CA GLN A 35 -8.35 -2.65 -1.01
C GLN A 35 -9.13 -1.36 -0.73
N ASP A 36 -10.45 -1.43 -0.69
CA ASP A 36 -11.32 -0.29 -0.44
C ASP A 36 -11.08 0.31 0.95
N LYS A 37 -10.98 -0.54 1.98
CA LYS A 37 -10.68 -0.10 3.35
C LYS A 37 -9.29 0.53 3.46
N TYR A 38 -8.29 -0.07 2.82
CA TYR A 38 -6.93 0.46 2.81
C TYR A 38 -6.90 1.84 2.13
N ALA A 39 -7.58 1.99 0.99
CA ALA A 39 -7.71 3.26 0.27
C ALA A 39 -8.46 4.33 1.09
N ALA A 40 -9.42 3.92 1.92
CA ALA A 40 -10.14 4.80 2.86
C ALA A 40 -9.31 5.19 4.10
N GLY A 41 -8.12 4.61 4.29
CA GLY A 41 -7.29 4.79 5.48
C GLY A 41 -7.73 3.96 6.69
N ASP A 42 -8.69 3.04 6.51
CA ASP A 42 -9.06 2.03 7.50
C ASP A 42 -8.08 0.85 7.43
N PHE A 43 -6.87 1.09 7.94
CA PHE A 43 -5.80 0.11 7.89
C PHE A 43 -6.08 -1.16 8.72
N SER A 44 -6.76 -1.04 9.86
CA SER A 44 -7.20 -2.21 10.65
C SER A 44 -8.18 -3.05 9.85
N GLY A 45 -9.25 -2.43 9.34
CA GLY A 45 -10.27 -3.17 8.63
C GLY A 45 -9.75 -3.79 7.32
N ALA A 46 -8.75 -3.18 6.69
CA ALA A 46 -8.05 -3.76 5.55
C ALA A 46 -7.25 -5.01 5.92
N ALA A 47 -6.46 -4.92 7.00
CA ALA A 47 -5.70 -6.05 7.52
C ALA A 47 -6.62 -7.22 7.92
N ASP A 48 -7.76 -6.93 8.54
CA ASP A 48 -8.76 -7.94 8.93
C ASP A 48 -9.37 -8.64 7.70
N ALA A 49 -9.70 -7.89 6.64
CA ALA A 49 -10.28 -8.46 5.42
C ALA A 49 -9.28 -9.36 4.70
N TRP A 50 -8.02 -8.93 4.59
CA TRP A 50 -6.98 -9.75 3.97
C TRP A 50 -6.53 -10.93 4.84
N THR A 51 -6.58 -10.82 6.17
CA THR A 51 -6.33 -11.98 7.07
C THR A 51 -7.41 -13.03 6.88
N GLN A 52 -8.68 -12.62 6.82
CA GLN A 52 -9.80 -13.51 6.51
C GLN A 52 -9.70 -14.16 5.12
N LEU A 53 -9.11 -13.46 4.15
CA LEU A 53 -8.80 -14.03 2.85
C LEU A 53 -7.66 -15.06 2.96
N LEU A 54 -6.60 -14.74 3.70
CA LEU A 54 -5.49 -15.65 3.94
C LEU A 54 -5.99 -16.96 4.58
N ASP A 55 -6.87 -16.89 5.58
CA ASP A 55 -7.42 -18.08 6.24
C ASP A 55 -8.26 -18.98 5.31
N ARG A 56 -8.88 -18.39 4.28
CA ARG A 56 -9.69 -19.12 3.30
C ARG A 56 -8.85 -19.78 2.20
N LEU A 57 -7.66 -19.28 1.92
CA LEU A 57 -6.76 -19.86 0.92
C LEU A 57 -6.04 -21.07 1.54
N PRO A 58 -6.28 -22.32 1.10
CA PRO A 58 -5.60 -23.45 1.70
C PRO A 58 -4.08 -23.38 1.44
N GLU A 59 -3.28 -23.76 2.45
CA GLU A 59 -1.83 -23.85 2.34
C GLU A 59 -1.46 -25.02 1.41
N ALA A 60 -1.35 -24.72 0.13
CA ALA A 60 -1.05 -25.65 -0.94
C ALA A 60 -0.15 -24.97 -1.97
N GLN A 61 0.69 -25.77 -2.66
CA GLN A 61 1.65 -25.25 -3.63
C GLN A 61 1.01 -24.33 -4.68
N ALA A 62 -0.21 -24.66 -5.14
CA ALA A 62 -0.95 -23.86 -6.12
C ALA A 62 -1.33 -22.46 -5.61
N ASN A 63 -1.53 -22.31 -4.30
CA ASN A 63 -1.94 -21.05 -3.68
C ASN A 63 -0.78 -20.28 -3.05
N ARG A 64 0.41 -20.87 -3.01
CA ARG A 64 1.55 -20.34 -2.27
C ARG A 64 1.84 -18.87 -2.61
N ALA A 65 1.98 -18.55 -3.90
CA ALA A 65 2.28 -17.20 -4.34
C ALA A 65 1.16 -16.20 -3.97
N THR A 66 -0.10 -16.63 -4.07
CA THR A 66 -1.27 -15.82 -3.69
C THR A 66 -1.29 -15.57 -2.18
N ARG A 67 -1.07 -16.60 -1.36
CA ARG A 67 -1.01 -16.49 0.10
C ARG A 67 0.12 -15.57 0.56
N GLU A 68 1.32 -15.72 -0.01
CA GLU A 68 2.45 -14.80 0.27
C GLU A 68 2.09 -13.35 -0.08
N ASN A 69 1.39 -13.11 -1.19
CA ASN A 69 0.94 -11.76 -1.56
C ASN A 69 -0.08 -11.17 -0.59
N VAL A 70 -1.09 -11.96 -0.22
CA VAL A 70 -2.11 -11.53 0.73
C VAL A 70 -1.47 -11.23 2.09
N LEU A 71 -0.53 -12.07 2.54
CA LEU A 71 0.25 -11.80 3.75
C LEU A 71 0.99 -10.46 3.67
N LEU A 72 1.70 -10.18 2.58
CA LEU A 72 2.41 -8.91 2.41
C LEU A 72 1.47 -7.70 2.52
N ASN A 73 0.25 -7.80 1.99
CA ASN A 73 -0.77 -6.76 2.13
C ASN A 73 -1.24 -6.60 3.58
N VAL A 74 -1.44 -7.70 4.32
CA VAL A 74 -1.78 -7.67 5.76
C VAL A 74 -0.68 -6.96 6.55
N LEU A 75 0.59 -7.37 6.36
CA LEU A 75 1.73 -6.78 7.08
C LEU A 75 1.86 -5.28 6.76
N GLN A 76 1.72 -4.90 5.49
CA GLN A 76 1.77 -3.49 5.08
C GLN A 76 0.64 -2.67 5.70
N ALA A 77 -0.59 -3.20 5.73
CA ALA A 77 -1.72 -2.51 6.36
C ALA A 77 -1.45 -2.24 7.84
N HIS A 78 -0.97 -3.22 8.60
CA HIS A 78 -0.62 -3.00 10.00
C HIS A 78 0.52 -1.99 10.20
N LEU A 79 1.57 -2.03 9.38
CA LEU A 79 2.67 -1.06 9.43
C LEU A 79 2.18 0.37 9.14
N ASP A 80 1.28 0.53 8.17
CA ASP A 80 0.64 1.81 7.89
C ASP A 80 -0.31 2.25 9.01
N GLY A 81 -1.07 1.32 9.60
CA GLY A 81 -1.91 1.56 10.77
C GLY A 81 -1.10 2.11 11.94
N TYR A 82 0.02 1.47 12.27
CA TYR A 82 0.94 1.94 13.30
C TYR A 82 1.50 3.35 13.01
N SER A 83 1.93 3.59 11.76
CA SER A 83 2.59 4.85 11.42
C SER A 83 1.63 6.03 11.24
N ARG A 84 0.41 5.79 10.75
CA ARG A 84 -0.54 6.84 10.31
C ARG A 84 -1.74 7.01 11.24
N THR A 85 -2.13 5.99 11.99
CA THR A 85 -3.24 6.09 12.94
C THR A 85 -2.71 6.49 14.32
N ARG A 86 -3.52 7.23 15.08
CA ARG A 86 -3.25 7.60 16.47
C ARG A 86 -4.42 7.16 17.34
N ASN A 87 -4.11 6.81 18.59
CA ASN A 87 -5.12 6.63 19.62
C ASN A 87 -5.76 7.98 19.98
N ASP A 88 -6.84 7.94 20.76
CA ASP A 88 -7.55 9.15 21.22
C ASP A 88 -6.66 10.10 22.03
N ASP A 89 -5.60 9.58 22.66
CA ASP A 89 -4.60 10.36 23.41
C ASP A 89 -3.46 10.90 22.51
N GLY A 90 -3.52 10.67 21.20
CA GLY A 90 -2.50 11.08 20.23
C GLY A 90 -1.26 10.18 20.18
N SER A 91 -1.20 9.10 20.96
CA SER A 91 -0.11 8.12 20.91
C SER A 91 -0.22 7.21 19.69
N LYS A 92 0.88 6.58 19.29
CA LYS A 92 0.86 5.54 18.25
C LYS A 92 0.23 4.27 18.81
N ASN A 93 -0.59 3.61 18.00
CA ASN A 93 -1.20 2.34 18.41
C ASN A 93 -0.26 1.16 18.11
N ILE A 94 0.51 0.74 19.13
CA ILE A 94 1.43 -0.39 19.03
C ILE A 94 0.73 -1.74 18.75
N GLN A 95 -0.58 -1.82 19.00
CA GLN A 95 -1.34 -3.06 18.82
C GLN A 95 -1.29 -3.54 17.36
N HIS A 96 -1.27 -2.62 16.39
CA HIS A 96 -1.12 -3.00 14.98
C HIS A 96 0.13 -3.86 14.72
N LEU A 97 1.26 -3.52 15.34
CA LEU A 97 2.51 -4.27 15.14
C LEU A 97 2.46 -5.64 15.80
N ARG A 98 1.81 -5.74 16.97
CA ARG A 98 1.62 -7.01 17.68
C ARG A 98 0.67 -7.95 16.91
N ASP A 99 -0.42 -7.40 16.38
CA ASP A 99 -1.37 -8.15 15.57
C ASP A 99 -0.71 -8.67 14.28
N ALA A 100 0.06 -7.82 13.59
CA ALA A 100 0.83 -8.23 12.41
C ALA A 100 1.79 -9.37 12.73
N LYS A 101 2.45 -9.32 13.90
CA LYS A 101 3.39 -10.36 14.32
C LYS A 101 2.66 -11.68 14.58
N GLY A 102 1.48 -11.63 15.18
CA GLY A 102 0.60 -12.79 15.34
C GLY A 102 0.26 -13.44 14.00
N VAL A 103 -0.22 -12.66 13.02
CA VAL A 103 -0.55 -13.18 11.69
C VAL A 103 0.67 -13.79 10.98
N LEU A 104 1.84 -13.14 11.09
CA LEU A 104 3.07 -13.64 10.50
C LEU A 104 3.51 -14.97 11.12
N ASP A 105 3.41 -15.10 12.44
CA ASP A 105 3.77 -16.31 13.18
C ASP A 105 2.83 -17.48 12.84
N ASP A 106 1.53 -17.21 12.75
CA ASP A 106 0.54 -18.19 12.30
C ASP A 106 0.80 -18.64 10.86
N TYR A 107 1.14 -17.70 9.97
CA TYR A 107 1.52 -18.00 8.59
C TYR A 107 2.78 -18.88 8.52
N PHE A 108 3.86 -18.53 9.24
CA PHE A 108 5.08 -19.34 9.24
C PHE A 108 4.86 -20.73 9.83
N SER A 109 4.03 -20.85 10.86
CA SER A 109 3.63 -22.13 11.44
C SER A 109 2.90 -23.00 10.40
N GLY A 110 1.90 -22.44 9.71
CA GLY A 110 1.17 -23.12 8.64
C GLY A 110 2.06 -23.52 7.46
N PHE A 111 2.90 -22.59 7.00
CA PHE A 111 3.85 -22.81 5.92
C PHE A 111 4.83 -23.94 6.25
N LYS A 112 5.40 -23.93 7.46
CA LYS A 112 6.29 -24.99 7.94
C LYS A 112 5.57 -26.34 8.00
N GLY A 113 4.31 -26.36 8.47
CA GLY A 113 3.50 -27.56 8.50
C GLY A 113 3.24 -28.18 7.12
N ALA A 114 3.05 -27.35 6.09
CA ALA A 114 2.74 -27.79 4.73
C ALA A 114 3.98 -28.16 3.90
N TYR A 115 5.08 -27.42 4.03
CA TYR A 115 6.27 -27.57 3.17
C TYR A 115 7.52 -28.12 3.90
N GLY A 116 7.47 -28.24 5.23
CA GLY A 116 8.56 -28.75 6.07
C GLY A 116 9.59 -27.69 6.47
N ASP A 117 10.47 -28.07 7.40
CA ASP A 117 11.43 -27.18 8.10
C ASP A 117 12.45 -26.50 7.18
N ASN A 118 12.75 -27.07 6.02
CA ASN A 118 13.74 -26.53 5.08
C ASN A 118 13.11 -25.61 4.02
N ALA A 119 11.79 -25.46 4.01
CA ALA A 119 11.12 -24.59 3.06
C ALA A 119 11.37 -23.13 3.43
N ALA A 120 11.88 -22.35 2.47
CA ALA A 120 12.02 -20.91 2.61
C ALA A 120 10.81 -20.21 2.00
N VAL A 121 10.27 -19.21 2.70
CA VAL A 121 9.35 -18.21 2.14
C VAL A 121 10.10 -17.29 1.17
N SER A 122 9.38 -16.49 0.38
CA SER A 122 10.04 -15.53 -0.51
C SER A 122 10.84 -14.46 0.24
N ALA A 123 11.85 -13.90 -0.43
CA ALA A 123 12.68 -12.83 0.10
C ALA A 123 11.85 -11.59 0.51
N ALA A 124 10.77 -11.28 -0.22
CA ALA A 124 9.88 -10.18 0.11
C ALA A 124 9.18 -10.36 1.47
N VAL A 125 8.75 -11.59 1.79
CA VAL A 125 8.16 -11.92 3.09
C VAL A 125 9.20 -11.80 4.20
N GLN A 126 10.44 -12.25 3.95
CA GLN A 126 11.54 -12.10 4.92
C GLN A 126 11.87 -10.64 5.19
N GLU A 127 12.02 -9.82 4.14
CA GLU A 127 12.30 -8.39 4.29
C GLU A 127 11.19 -7.67 5.08
N LYS A 128 9.91 -8.01 4.80
CA LYS A 128 8.80 -7.44 5.56
C LYS A 128 8.72 -7.92 7.00
N ALA A 129 9.08 -9.17 7.27
CA ALA A 129 9.22 -9.68 8.63
C ALA A 129 10.28 -8.89 9.40
N ASP A 130 11.46 -8.68 8.80
CA ASP A 130 12.56 -7.92 9.41
C ASP A 130 12.19 -6.44 9.62
N GLU A 131 11.39 -5.84 8.73
CA GLU A 131 10.85 -4.50 8.92
C GLU A 131 9.88 -4.45 10.12
N LEU A 132 8.96 -5.42 10.20
CA LEU A 132 8.00 -5.53 11.29
C LEU A 132 8.69 -5.70 12.65
N ASP A 133 9.65 -6.60 12.76
CA ASP A 133 10.37 -6.86 14.01
C ASP A 133 11.12 -5.62 14.49
N ARG A 134 11.81 -4.91 13.58
CA ARG A 134 12.47 -3.63 13.91
C ARG A 134 11.48 -2.56 14.35
N ALA A 135 10.33 -2.45 13.68
CA ALA A 135 9.30 -1.48 14.04
C ALA A 135 8.73 -1.79 15.43
N LEU A 136 8.47 -3.06 15.73
CA LEU A 136 7.93 -3.52 17.00
C LEU A 136 8.92 -3.28 18.13
N GLU A 137 10.18 -3.68 17.98
CA GLU A 137 11.23 -3.45 18.99
C GLU A 137 11.38 -1.95 19.33
N ALA A 138 11.41 -1.11 18.30
CA ALA A 138 11.51 0.34 18.48
C ALA A 138 10.29 0.91 19.22
N ALA A 139 9.08 0.46 18.85
CA ALA A 139 7.84 0.89 19.48
C ALA A 139 7.74 0.46 20.94
N GLU A 140 8.17 -0.76 21.27
CA GLU A 140 8.17 -1.27 22.64
C GLU A 140 9.16 -0.55 23.53
N LYS A 141 10.34 -0.20 22.99
CA LYS A 141 11.31 0.65 23.69
C LYS A 141 10.77 2.07 23.94
N GLU A 142 10.11 2.67 22.96
CA GLU A 142 9.45 3.98 23.10
C GLU A 142 8.38 3.94 24.20
N ALA A 143 7.52 2.92 24.17
CA ALA A 143 6.47 2.72 25.17
C ALA A 143 7.04 2.48 26.58
N ALA A 144 8.09 1.67 26.71
CA ALA A 144 8.75 1.41 27.99
C ALA A 144 9.42 2.66 28.56
N ALA A 145 10.01 3.52 27.72
CA ALA A 145 10.59 4.79 28.15
C ALA A 145 9.52 5.77 28.63
N ALA A 146 8.36 5.82 27.95
CA ALA A 146 7.23 6.67 28.36
C ALA A 146 6.56 6.21 29.67
N ALA A 147 6.65 4.92 30.00
CA ALA A 147 6.10 4.37 31.25
C ALA A 147 6.99 4.58 32.47
N GLN A 148 8.26 4.97 32.30
CA GLN A 148 9.11 5.31 33.44
C GLN A 148 8.58 6.60 34.07
N PRO A 149 8.23 6.60 35.37
CA PRO A 149 7.77 7.81 36.04
C PRO A 149 8.88 8.85 35.94
N ASP A 150 8.50 10.06 35.52
CA ASP A 150 9.39 11.23 35.51
C ASP A 150 10.11 11.24 36.88
N PRO A 151 11.45 11.17 36.94
CA PRO A 151 12.16 11.23 38.21
C PRO A 151 11.67 12.48 38.91
N GLY A 152 10.84 12.29 39.94
CA GLY A 152 10.06 13.36 40.55
C GLY A 152 10.97 14.54 40.84
N PRO A 153 10.47 15.78 40.66
CA PRO A 153 11.29 16.98 40.59
C PRO A 153 12.35 16.95 41.68
N THR A 154 13.60 16.67 41.30
CA THR A 154 14.74 16.91 42.17
C THR A 154 14.66 18.38 42.52
N ASP A 155 14.42 18.67 43.81
CA ASP A 155 14.32 20.02 44.34
C ASP A 155 15.41 20.90 43.70
N PRO A 156 15.03 22.02 43.04
CA PRO A 156 15.99 22.84 42.34
C PRO A 156 17.02 23.38 43.33
N ASP A 157 18.26 22.91 43.20
CA ASP A 157 19.42 23.57 43.79
C ASP A 157 19.47 25.01 43.25
N PRO A 158 19.40 26.05 44.11
CA PRO A 158 19.36 27.44 43.67
C PRO A 158 20.72 27.86 43.08
N GLY A 159 20.92 27.50 41.81
CA GLY A 159 22.07 27.90 41.01
C GLY A 159 21.94 29.32 40.43
N PRO A 160 23.06 30.01 40.15
CA PRO A 160 23.08 31.45 39.88
C PRO A 160 22.48 31.79 38.51
N THR A 161 21.64 32.82 38.50
CA THR A 161 21.12 33.54 37.33
C THR A 161 22.19 33.77 36.25
N GLN A 162 22.02 33.14 35.08
CA GLN A 162 22.82 33.44 33.90
C GLN A 162 22.28 34.68 33.15
N PRO A 163 23.16 35.56 32.64
CA PRO A 163 22.79 36.74 31.87
C PRO A 163 22.26 36.37 30.48
N GLY A 164 21.18 37.06 30.07
CA GLY A 164 20.51 36.86 28.79
C GLY A 164 21.40 37.11 27.57
N LYS A 165 21.37 36.17 26.63
CA LYS A 165 21.90 36.34 25.27
C LYS A 165 20.80 36.88 24.36
N THR A 166 20.82 38.18 24.12
CA THR A 166 20.18 38.83 22.96
C THR A 166 21.04 38.59 21.72
N GLY A 167 20.67 37.59 20.91
CA GLY A 167 21.21 37.40 19.56
C GLY A 167 20.20 37.88 18.51
N PRO A 168 20.65 38.44 17.37
CA PRO A 168 19.77 38.93 16.32
C PRO A 168 19.04 37.78 15.60
N ASP A 169 17.73 37.97 15.35
CA ASP A 169 16.89 37.06 14.57
C ASP A 169 17.46 36.87 13.16
N ILE A 170 17.99 35.68 12.89
CA ILE A 170 18.37 35.26 11.54
C ILE A 170 17.10 34.73 10.88
N ILE A 171 16.54 35.51 9.94
CA ILE A 171 15.43 35.08 9.09
C ILE A 171 15.97 33.98 8.15
N VAL A 172 15.77 32.72 8.52
CA VAL A 172 16.00 31.59 7.63
C VAL A 172 14.85 31.58 6.62
N LEU A 173 15.13 31.93 5.36
CA LEU A 173 14.22 31.71 4.25
C LEU A 173 14.09 30.20 4.04
N GLU A 174 13.09 29.58 4.68
CA GLU A 174 12.70 28.21 4.37
C GLU A 174 12.40 28.11 2.88
N ALA A 175 13.04 27.16 2.19
CA ALA A 175 12.79 26.93 0.78
C ALA A 175 11.31 26.57 0.58
N GLU A 176 10.58 27.48 -0.06
CA GLU A 176 9.14 27.39 -0.29
C GLU A 176 8.85 26.17 -1.19
N ASN A 177 8.46 25.06 -0.56
CA ASN A 177 8.20 23.82 -1.27
C ASN A 177 6.79 23.87 -1.90
N ASP A 178 6.73 24.33 -3.15
CA ASP A 178 5.52 24.60 -3.95
C ASP A 178 4.71 23.34 -4.36
N GLY A 179 5.12 22.16 -3.90
CA GLY A 179 4.51 20.88 -4.25
C GLY A 179 4.97 20.31 -5.59
N GLY A 180 5.90 20.97 -6.31
CA GLY A 180 6.44 20.50 -7.58
C GLY A 180 7.09 19.11 -7.47
N GLY A 181 7.79 18.83 -6.36
CA GLY A 181 8.39 17.51 -6.11
C GLY A 181 7.38 16.36 -6.04
N LEU A 182 6.17 16.61 -5.52
CA LEU A 182 5.12 15.59 -5.41
C LEU A 182 4.47 15.28 -6.77
N ILE A 183 4.30 16.30 -7.61
CA ILE A 183 3.76 16.13 -8.97
C ILE A 183 4.76 15.37 -9.85
N VAL A 184 6.04 15.76 -9.82
CA VAL A 184 7.10 15.07 -10.59
C VAL A 184 7.27 13.64 -10.10
N GLY A 185 7.32 13.43 -8.78
CA GLY A 185 7.38 12.08 -8.19
C GLY A 185 6.18 11.23 -8.61
N GLY A 186 4.96 11.76 -8.45
CA GLY A 186 3.73 11.05 -8.83
C GLY A 186 3.64 10.72 -10.32
N ALA A 187 4.10 11.62 -11.20
CA ALA A 187 4.13 11.39 -12.64
C ALA A 187 5.13 10.29 -13.04
N VAL A 188 6.30 10.23 -12.41
CA VAL A 188 7.28 9.15 -12.63
C VAL A 188 6.71 7.81 -12.13
N SER A 189 6.10 7.77 -10.96
CA SER A 189 5.44 6.57 -10.42
C SER A 189 4.30 6.09 -11.32
N ALA A 190 3.45 7.01 -11.80
CA ALA A 190 2.39 6.68 -12.75
C ALA A 190 2.95 6.20 -14.11
N GLY A 191 4.04 6.80 -14.60
CA GLY A 191 4.72 6.34 -15.81
C GLY A 191 5.28 4.92 -15.67
N LEU A 192 5.87 4.59 -14.50
CA LEU A 192 6.34 3.24 -14.19
C LEU A 192 5.19 2.22 -14.04
N SER A 193 4.01 2.66 -13.58
CA SER A 193 2.83 1.78 -13.50
C SER A 193 2.38 1.29 -14.88
N LEU A 194 2.43 2.15 -15.91
CA LEU A 194 2.13 1.77 -17.29
C LEU A 194 3.15 0.77 -17.86
N ALA A 195 4.43 0.86 -17.44
CA ALA A 195 5.42 -0.17 -17.76
C ALA A 195 5.08 -1.51 -17.09
N GLY A 196 4.55 -1.49 -15.86
CA GLY A 196 4.03 -2.68 -15.17
C GLY A 196 2.88 -3.37 -15.92
N PHE A 197 1.95 -2.60 -16.48
CA PHE A 197 0.90 -3.16 -17.37
C PHE A 197 1.48 -3.71 -18.68
N GLY A 198 2.54 -3.12 -19.21
CA GLY A 198 3.28 -3.66 -20.35
C GLY A 198 3.91 -5.03 -20.04
N VAL A 199 4.47 -5.20 -18.83
CA VAL A 199 4.98 -6.48 -18.35
C VAL A 199 3.86 -7.51 -18.17
N LEU A 200 2.70 -7.11 -17.65
CA LEU A 200 1.52 -7.97 -17.57
C LEU A 200 1.07 -8.45 -18.96
N ALA A 201 0.93 -7.55 -19.93
CA ALA A 201 0.51 -7.90 -21.28
C ALA A 201 1.52 -8.83 -21.97
N ALA A 202 2.83 -8.59 -21.77
CA ALA A 202 3.88 -9.47 -22.27
C ALA A 202 3.86 -10.85 -21.58
N GLY A 203 3.65 -10.89 -20.26
CA GLY A 203 3.52 -12.11 -19.47
C GLY A 203 2.35 -12.98 -19.94
N SER A 204 1.18 -12.38 -20.19
CA SER A 204 0.00 -13.10 -20.69
C SER A 204 0.21 -13.73 -22.07
N VAL A 205 0.91 -13.03 -22.98
CA VAL A 205 1.21 -13.58 -24.32
C VAL A 205 2.20 -14.74 -24.23
N ILE A 206 3.20 -14.65 -23.35
CA ILE A 206 4.17 -15.72 -23.11
C ILE A 206 3.49 -16.93 -22.46
N ALA A 207 2.58 -16.71 -21.50
CA ALA A 207 1.85 -17.78 -20.82
C ALA A 207 0.95 -18.57 -21.78
N VAL A 208 0.18 -17.89 -22.64
CA VAL A 208 -0.69 -18.55 -23.64
C VAL A 208 0.13 -19.38 -24.62
N ARG A 209 1.25 -18.84 -25.11
CA ARG A 209 2.12 -19.60 -26.03
C ARG A 209 2.79 -20.79 -25.36
N ALA A 210 3.18 -20.67 -24.09
CA ALA A 210 3.77 -21.77 -23.35
C ALA A 210 2.78 -22.92 -23.14
N GLU A 211 1.48 -22.63 -23.03
CA GLU A 211 0.44 -23.65 -22.93
C GLU A 211 0.24 -24.40 -24.27
N ASP A 212 0.17 -23.67 -25.39
CA ASP A 212 0.12 -24.28 -26.72
C ASP A 212 1.35 -25.16 -27.00
N ASP A 213 2.55 -24.66 -26.65
CA ASP A 213 3.82 -25.39 -26.81
C ASP A 213 3.90 -26.63 -25.90
N PHE A 214 3.33 -26.54 -24.70
CA PHE A 214 3.27 -27.67 -23.76
C PHE A 214 2.36 -28.79 -24.29
N ILE A 215 1.17 -28.45 -24.80
CA ILE A 215 0.23 -29.41 -25.39
C ILE A 215 0.89 -30.08 -26.61
N ALA A 216 1.51 -29.30 -27.49
CA ALA A 216 2.18 -29.81 -28.68
C ALA A 216 3.38 -30.73 -28.33
N ALA A 217 4.18 -30.37 -27.33
CA ALA A 217 5.28 -31.19 -26.85
C ALA A 217 4.81 -32.51 -26.22
N GLN A 218 3.69 -32.47 -25.49
CA GLN A 218 3.09 -33.66 -24.87
C GLN A 218 2.55 -34.63 -25.92
N GLU A 219 1.85 -34.13 -26.95
CA GLU A 219 1.37 -34.96 -28.07
C GLU A 219 2.51 -35.58 -28.87
N ALA A 220 3.63 -34.86 -29.01
CA ALA A 220 4.83 -35.34 -29.70
C ALA A 220 5.71 -36.28 -28.87
N GLY A 221 5.51 -36.34 -27.54
CA GLY A 221 6.39 -37.09 -26.63
C GLY A 221 7.82 -36.55 -26.59
N ASP A 222 8.01 -35.24 -26.76
CA ASP A 222 9.32 -34.59 -26.73
C ASP A 222 9.59 -33.98 -25.33
N ASP A 223 10.33 -34.73 -24.51
CA ASP A 223 10.67 -34.34 -23.14
C ASP A 223 11.47 -33.02 -23.06
N VAL A 224 12.29 -32.70 -24.07
CA VAL A 224 13.10 -31.48 -24.08
C VAL A 224 12.23 -30.26 -24.37
N ALA A 225 11.31 -30.38 -25.33
CA ALA A 225 10.31 -29.35 -25.61
C ALA A 225 9.39 -29.14 -24.41
N LEU A 226 8.99 -30.21 -23.72
CA LEU A 226 8.13 -30.16 -22.54
C LEU A 226 8.77 -29.38 -21.38
N ALA A 227 10.04 -29.66 -21.08
CA ALA A 227 10.80 -28.92 -20.07
C ALA A 227 11.00 -27.43 -20.43
N SER A 228 11.15 -27.12 -21.72
CA SER A 228 11.26 -25.74 -22.21
C SER A 228 9.93 -24.97 -22.10
N ALA A 229 8.81 -25.63 -22.42
CA ALA A 229 7.47 -25.08 -22.29
C ALA A 229 7.12 -24.80 -20.82
N GLU A 230 7.43 -25.73 -19.91
CA GLU A 230 7.22 -25.56 -18.47
C GLU A 230 8.03 -24.38 -17.90
N LYS A 231 9.30 -24.24 -18.29
CA LYS A 231 10.13 -23.09 -17.91
C LYS A 231 9.58 -21.76 -18.44
N SER A 232 9.06 -21.77 -19.66
CA SER A 232 8.48 -20.58 -20.29
C SER A 232 7.15 -20.20 -19.63
N GLY A 233 6.32 -21.18 -19.27
CA GLY A 233 5.08 -20.99 -18.50
C GLY A 233 5.35 -20.42 -17.11
N ASN A 234 6.35 -20.94 -16.40
CA ASN A 234 6.76 -20.41 -15.10
C ASN A 234 7.24 -18.95 -15.19
N THR A 235 7.97 -18.60 -16.25
CA THR A 235 8.43 -17.23 -16.50
C THR A 235 7.26 -16.31 -16.86
N GLY A 236 6.33 -16.76 -17.70
CA GLY A 236 5.11 -16.04 -18.05
C GLY A 236 4.24 -15.75 -16.84
N ASN A 237 3.98 -16.77 -16.00
CA ASN A 237 3.23 -16.62 -14.75
C ASN A 237 3.90 -15.64 -13.79
N ALA A 238 5.22 -15.72 -13.62
CA ALA A 238 5.96 -14.79 -12.77
C ALA A 238 5.84 -13.34 -13.25
N LEU A 239 5.94 -13.11 -14.57
CA LEU A 239 5.79 -11.77 -15.17
C LEU A 239 4.36 -11.24 -15.07
N THR A 240 3.36 -12.09 -15.32
CA THR A 240 1.94 -11.72 -15.20
C THR A 240 1.58 -11.36 -13.76
N ILE A 241 2.00 -12.17 -12.79
CA ILE A 241 1.78 -11.91 -11.36
C ILE A 241 2.48 -10.61 -10.96
N THR A 242 3.75 -10.44 -11.34
CA THR A 242 4.51 -9.21 -11.03
C THR A 242 3.85 -7.97 -11.62
N GLY A 243 3.44 -8.03 -12.90
CA GLY A 243 2.77 -6.93 -13.58
C GLY A 243 1.38 -6.62 -12.98
N ALA A 244 0.64 -7.65 -12.56
CA ALA A 244 -0.69 -7.53 -11.96
C ALA A 244 -0.65 -6.86 -10.59
N ILE A 245 0.44 -7.02 -9.84
CA ILE A 245 0.59 -6.46 -8.49
C ILE A 245 1.21 -5.06 -8.54
N VAL A 246 2.33 -4.92 -9.27
CA VAL A 246 3.10 -3.69 -9.29
C VAL A 246 2.37 -2.58 -10.04
N GLY A 247 1.61 -2.93 -11.09
CA GLY A 247 0.84 -1.97 -11.89
C GLY A 247 -0.19 -1.17 -11.06
N PRO A 248 -1.17 -1.83 -10.42
CA PRO A 248 -2.20 -1.14 -9.63
C PRO A 248 -1.64 -0.35 -8.45
N VAL A 249 -0.67 -0.90 -7.71
CA VAL A 249 -0.10 -0.24 -6.53
C VAL A 249 0.62 1.06 -6.91
N LEU A 250 1.42 1.05 -7.98
CA LEU A 250 2.10 2.25 -8.46
C LEU A 250 1.13 3.28 -9.04
N LEU A 251 0.04 2.84 -9.66
CA LEU A 251 -0.97 3.73 -10.23
C LEU A 251 -1.76 4.44 -9.12
N ILE A 252 -2.16 3.72 -8.07
CA ILE A 252 -2.82 4.30 -6.89
C ILE A 252 -1.89 5.29 -6.20
N THR A 253 -0.65 4.87 -5.91
CA THR A 253 0.34 5.74 -5.24
C THR A 253 0.65 6.98 -6.07
N GLY A 254 0.88 6.82 -7.39
CA GLY A 254 1.11 7.94 -8.31
C GLY A 254 -0.07 8.90 -8.36
N GLY A 255 -1.30 8.38 -8.41
CA GLY A 255 -2.53 9.16 -8.39
C GLY A 255 -2.68 10.01 -7.13
N VAL A 256 -2.41 9.44 -5.94
CA VAL A 256 -2.46 10.16 -4.66
C VAL A 256 -1.42 11.28 -4.61
N LEU A 257 -0.18 11.02 -5.03
CA LEU A 257 0.90 12.02 -5.05
C LEU A 257 0.58 13.20 -5.99
N ILE A 258 0.02 12.92 -7.16
CA ILE A 258 -0.45 13.95 -8.10
C ILE A 258 -1.58 14.78 -7.45
N GLY A 259 -2.57 14.13 -6.82
CA GLY A 259 -3.67 14.81 -6.15
C GLY A 259 -3.20 15.75 -5.03
N LEU A 260 -2.33 15.25 -4.15
CA LEU A 260 -1.74 16.05 -3.06
C LEU A 260 -0.89 17.21 -3.60
N GLY A 261 -0.10 16.96 -4.66
CA GLY A 261 0.68 18.00 -5.33
C GLY A 261 -0.17 19.13 -5.90
N ILE A 262 -1.29 18.80 -6.57
CA ILE A 262 -2.23 19.78 -7.11
C ILE A 262 -2.87 20.61 -5.98
N LYS A 263 -3.29 19.97 -4.89
CA LYS A 263 -3.87 20.66 -3.72
C LYS A 263 -2.86 21.64 -3.12
N LYS A 264 -1.65 21.17 -2.80
CA LYS A 264 -0.59 22.01 -2.22
C LYS A 264 -0.24 23.21 -3.11
N ARG A 265 -0.22 23.01 -4.43
CA ARG A 265 0.01 24.08 -5.40
C ARG A 265 -1.10 25.13 -5.42
N LYS A 266 -2.36 24.72 -5.24
CA LYS A 266 -3.50 25.64 -5.11
C LYS A 266 -3.39 26.47 -3.83
N ASP A 267 -3.08 25.82 -2.70
CA ASP A 267 -2.96 26.48 -1.41
C ASP A 267 -1.80 27.50 -1.42
N ALA A 268 -0.64 27.13 -2.00
CA ALA A 268 0.49 28.04 -2.17
C ALA A 268 0.14 29.25 -3.06
N ARG A 269 -0.62 29.04 -4.15
CA ARG A 269 -1.11 30.15 -4.98
C ARG A 269 -2.05 31.08 -4.22
N ALA A 270 -2.98 30.52 -3.45
CA ALA A 270 -3.91 31.33 -2.63
C ALA A 270 -3.15 32.16 -1.58
N ALA A 271 -2.18 31.56 -0.89
CA ALA A 271 -1.34 32.25 0.07
C ALA A 271 -0.52 33.39 -0.58
N ARG A 272 0.01 33.15 -1.79
CA ARG A 272 0.74 34.16 -2.55
C ARG A 272 -0.17 35.30 -3.01
N GLU A 273 -1.39 35.02 -3.45
CA GLU A 273 -2.38 36.04 -3.78
C GLU A 273 -2.75 36.88 -2.55
N GLU A 274 -2.89 36.25 -1.38
CA GLU A 274 -3.15 36.97 -0.13
C GLU A 274 -1.98 37.87 0.27
N GLN A 275 -0.74 37.38 0.17
CA GLN A 275 0.44 38.20 0.39
C GLN A 275 0.51 39.36 -0.60
N LEU A 276 0.30 39.13 -1.90
CA LEU A 276 0.29 40.20 -2.91
C LEU A 276 -0.79 41.25 -2.64
N ARG A 277 -1.99 40.84 -2.18
CA ARG A 277 -3.04 41.78 -1.74
C ARG A 277 -2.63 42.62 -0.53
N LYS A 278 -1.83 42.07 0.39
CA LYS A 278 -1.33 42.79 1.56
C LYS A 278 -0.15 43.72 1.23
N THR A 279 0.69 43.36 0.25
CA THR A 279 1.90 44.12 -0.08
C THR A 279 1.67 45.19 -1.16
N ILE A 280 0.67 45.02 -2.03
CA ILE A 280 0.37 45.94 -3.13
C ILE A 280 -0.97 46.62 -2.85
N GLY A 281 -0.92 47.81 -2.25
CA GLY A 281 -2.08 48.67 -2.08
C GLY A 281 -2.27 49.55 -3.32
N VAL A 282 -3.35 49.35 -4.06
CA VAL A 282 -3.74 50.28 -5.14
C VAL A 282 -4.79 51.23 -4.58
N VAL A 283 -4.45 52.51 -4.50
CA VAL A 283 -5.35 53.54 -3.97
C VAL A 283 -5.79 54.44 -5.13
N PRO A 284 -7.09 54.65 -5.37
CA PRO A 284 -7.54 55.63 -6.36
C PRO A 284 -7.11 57.03 -5.91
N THR A 285 -6.46 57.77 -6.80
CA THR A 285 -6.07 59.16 -6.57
C THR A 285 -6.83 60.05 -7.55
N GLY A 286 -7.50 61.08 -7.02
CA GLY A 286 -8.33 61.99 -7.79
C GLY A 286 -8.03 63.43 -7.42
N GLY A 287 -7.73 64.25 -8.43
CA GLY A 287 -7.53 65.69 -8.31
C GLY A 287 -8.43 66.46 -9.30
N ARG A 288 -8.55 67.78 -9.11
CA ARG A 288 -9.26 68.65 -10.06
C ARG A 288 -8.51 68.65 -11.41
N GLY A 289 -8.91 67.75 -12.31
CA GLY A 289 -8.37 67.63 -13.67
C GLY A 289 -7.71 66.28 -14.02
N PHE A 290 -7.60 65.34 -13.07
CA PHE A 290 -7.09 64.00 -13.37
C PHE A 290 -7.64 62.95 -12.39
N GLY A 291 -7.86 61.73 -12.90
CA GLY A 291 -8.11 60.54 -12.11
C GLY A 291 -7.10 59.46 -12.50
N GLY A 292 -6.48 58.82 -11.50
CA GLY A 292 -5.50 57.77 -11.72
C GLY A 292 -5.49 56.75 -10.59
N LEU A 293 -4.74 55.66 -10.78
CA LEU A 293 -4.45 54.67 -9.74
C LEU A 293 -3.00 54.86 -9.30
N MET A 294 -2.79 55.04 -8.00
CA MET A 294 -1.44 55.09 -7.41
C MET A 294 -1.15 53.74 -6.77
N ILE A 295 -0.04 53.12 -7.16
CA ILE A 295 0.44 51.85 -6.57
C ILE A 295 1.43 52.20 -5.46
N HIS A 296 1.13 51.79 -4.24
CA HIS A 296 2.01 51.92 -3.08
C HIS A 296 2.44 50.53 -2.60
N GLY A 297 3.74 50.36 -2.38
CA GLY A 297 4.34 49.15 -1.79
C GLY A 297 5.64 49.50 -1.07
N ARG A 298 6.07 48.66 -0.11
CA ARG A 298 7.44 48.68 0.43
C ARG A 298 8.31 47.91 -0.57
N PHE A 299 9.24 48.60 -1.21
CA PHE A 299 10.27 48.02 -2.06
C PHE A 299 11.55 47.82 -1.25
#